data_AF-A0A135V7G5-F1
#
_entry.id   AF-A0A135V7G5-F1
#
_cell.length_a   1.000
_cell.length_b   1.000
_cell.length_c   1.000
_cell.angle_alpha   90.00
_cell.angle_beta   90.00
_cell.angle_gamma   90.00
#
_symmetry.space_group_name_H-M   'P 1'
#
loop_
_entity.id
_entity.type
_entity.pdbx_description
1 polymer ?
#
loop_
_entity_poly.entity_id
_entity_poly.type
_entity_poly.pdbx_seq_one_letter_code
_entity_poly.pdbx_strand_id
1 'polypeptide(L)'
;MPVQSKPIPALYTVYILRSTVRHASLYIGSTPNPPRRLKQHNGEARGGAARTSRLSLRPWEMVGLVSGFPGMVAALKFDFRRWPLTLHFFAKDVHKAWVSSSANSTEPLGNTLNIVTDFGPDPAASSDDVAWGIHALPVDYTNMKAYIDKAQSITTFEREGNCVVCKEALPHGQGLHAVCPNESCEGVGHLACWSRHMLHNEEDREVVVPIQGHCPQCGGQIQWVDMMKELSLRERGAKEIEALLKVKKRRTKT
;
A
#
# COMPACT_ATOMS: atom_id res chain seq x y z
N MET A 1 -7.33 -24.97 -4.21
CA MET A 1 -7.65 -23.54 -3.96
C MET A 1 -7.21 -22.73 -5.17
N PRO A 2 -7.99 -21.75 -5.67
CA PRO A 2 -7.57 -20.94 -6.80
C PRO A 2 -6.32 -20.14 -6.41
N VAL A 3 -5.23 -20.32 -7.16
CA VAL A 3 -3.99 -19.57 -6.95
C VAL A 3 -4.23 -18.11 -7.33
N GLN A 4 -4.00 -17.19 -6.40
CA GLN A 4 -4.12 -15.77 -6.65
C GLN A 4 -3.07 -15.35 -7.69
N SER A 5 -3.53 -15.00 -8.90
CA SER A 5 -2.67 -14.76 -10.08
C SER A 5 -2.07 -13.36 -10.17
N LYS A 6 -2.50 -12.42 -9.32
CA LYS A 6 -2.03 -11.03 -9.34
C LYS A 6 -1.13 -10.73 -8.14
N PRO A 7 -0.12 -9.86 -8.30
CA PRO A 7 0.67 -9.37 -7.18
C PRO A 7 -0.16 -8.55 -6.20
N ILE A 8 0.39 -8.32 -5.01
CA ILE A 8 -0.17 -7.37 -4.05
C ILE A 8 -0.12 -5.97 -4.69
N PRO A 9 -1.24 -5.23 -4.77
CA PRO A 9 -1.29 -3.94 -5.44
C PRO A 9 -0.41 -2.90 -4.74
N ALA A 10 0.16 -1.97 -5.52
CA ALA A 10 0.89 -0.81 -5.00
C ALA A 10 0.05 -0.02 -3.99
N LEU A 11 -1.21 0.25 -4.38
CA LEU A 11 -2.20 0.89 -3.56
C LEU A 11 -3.56 0.21 -3.76
N TYR A 12 -4.24 -0.03 -2.65
CA TYR A 12 -5.66 -0.36 -2.65
C TYR A 12 -6.32 0.34 -1.46
N THR A 13 -7.47 0.97 -1.72
CA THR A 13 -8.13 1.83 -0.74
C THR A 13 -9.62 1.55 -0.64
N VAL A 14 -10.16 1.82 0.56
CA VAL A 14 -11.59 1.99 0.83
C VAL A 14 -11.78 3.44 1.23
N TYR A 15 -12.62 4.20 0.53
CA TYR A 15 -12.76 5.64 0.69
C TYR A 15 -14.16 6.07 1.11
N ILE A 16 -14.23 7.23 1.75
CA ILE A 16 -15.46 7.95 2.05
C ILE A 16 -15.51 9.17 1.13
N LEU A 17 -16.57 9.22 0.34
CA LEU A 17 -16.88 10.30 -0.58
C LEU A 17 -17.96 11.19 0.04
N ARG A 18 -17.81 12.51 -0.10
CA ARG A 18 -18.77 13.52 0.34
C ARG A 18 -19.12 14.44 -0.83
N SER A 19 -20.40 14.79 -0.96
CA SER A 19 -20.80 15.86 -1.89
C SER A 19 -20.44 17.22 -1.29
N THR A 20 -19.77 18.06 -2.08
CA THR A 20 -19.46 19.45 -1.69
C THR A 20 -20.71 20.35 -1.67
N VAL A 21 -21.77 19.97 -2.40
CA VAL A 21 -23.05 20.70 -2.44
C VAL A 21 -23.91 20.35 -1.23
N ARG A 22 -23.90 19.08 -0.82
CA ARG A 22 -24.68 18.59 0.34
C ARG A 22 -23.85 17.63 1.16
N HIS A 23 -23.22 18.14 2.22
CA HIS A 23 -22.31 17.36 3.08
C HIS A 23 -22.95 16.12 3.73
N ALA A 24 -24.27 16.10 3.90
CA ALA A 24 -25.01 14.91 4.36
C ALA A 24 -25.05 13.76 3.32
N SER A 25 -24.68 14.01 2.06
CA SER A 25 -24.65 13.00 1.01
C SER A 25 -23.28 12.33 1.00
N LEU A 26 -23.24 11.11 1.53
CA LEU A 26 -22.05 10.29 1.61
C LEU A 26 -22.15 9.06 0.70
N TYR A 27 -20.98 8.56 0.29
CA TYR A 27 -20.83 7.31 -0.46
C TYR A 27 -19.54 6.60 -0.05
N ILE A 28 -19.59 5.28 0.09
CA ILE A 28 -18.42 4.44 0.37
C ILE A 28 -18.11 3.61 -0.87
N GLY A 29 -16.83 3.50 -1.20
CA GLY A 29 -16.39 2.61 -2.27
C GLY A 29 -14.94 2.19 -2.09
N SER A 30 -14.43 1.41 -3.04
CA SER A 30 -13.03 0.97 -3.06
C SER A 30 -12.39 1.17 -4.44
N THR A 31 -11.07 1.41 -4.44
CA THR A 31 -10.30 1.65 -5.67
C THR A 31 -8.80 1.47 -5.45
N PRO A 32 -8.06 0.96 -6.45
CA PRO A 32 -6.60 1.01 -6.46
C PRO A 32 -6.05 2.37 -6.93
N ASN A 33 -6.90 3.25 -7.49
CA ASN A 33 -6.48 4.56 -7.99
C ASN A 33 -7.51 5.63 -7.58
N PRO A 34 -7.31 6.30 -6.43
CA PRO A 34 -8.24 7.30 -5.91
C PRO A 34 -8.43 8.51 -6.84
N PRO A 35 -7.38 9.15 -7.41
CA PRO A 35 -7.56 10.29 -8.32
C PRO A 35 -8.42 9.94 -9.54
N ARG A 36 -8.17 8.79 -10.18
CA ARG A 36 -8.97 8.34 -11.32
C ARG A 36 -10.42 8.08 -10.92
N ARG A 37 -10.66 7.47 -9.76
CA ARG A 37 -12.02 7.15 -9.28
C ARG A 37 -12.81 8.41 -8.93
N LEU A 38 -12.17 9.43 -8.38
CA LEU A 38 -12.81 10.72 -8.12
C LEU A 38 -13.34 11.36 -9.42
N LYS A 39 -12.51 11.39 -10.48
CA LYS A 39 -12.92 11.87 -11.81
C LYS A 39 -14.13 11.12 -12.36
N GLN A 40 -14.21 9.80 -12.12
CA GLN A 40 -15.37 8.99 -12.52
C GLN A 40 -16.66 9.42 -11.80
N HIS A 41 -16.59 9.67 -10.49
CA HIS A 41 -17.74 10.16 -9.70
C HIS A 41 -18.21 11.55 -10.15
N ASN A 42 -17.28 12.42 -10.52
CA ASN A 42 -17.55 13.78 -11.01
C ASN A 42 -17.97 13.82 -12.49
N GLY A 43 -17.92 12.70 -13.21
CA GLY A 43 -18.33 12.62 -14.62
C GLY A 43 -17.27 13.11 -15.61
N GLU A 44 -16.06 13.40 -15.14
CA GLU A 44 -14.90 13.75 -15.98
C GLU A 44 -14.29 12.51 -16.66
N ALA A 45 -14.60 11.31 -16.15
CA ALA A 45 -14.18 10.03 -16.73
C ALA A 45 -15.34 9.01 -16.72
N ARG A 46 -15.30 8.04 -17.64
CA ARG A 46 -16.30 6.95 -17.71
C ARG A 46 -16.14 5.99 -16.53
N GLY A 47 -17.27 5.45 -16.03
CA GLY A 47 -17.30 4.40 -15.00
C GLY A 47 -17.69 4.87 -13.58
N GLY A 48 -18.39 6.01 -13.46
CA GLY A 48 -18.92 6.48 -12.18
C GLY A 48 -20.08 5.63 -11.66
N ALA A 49 -20.25 5.57 -10.34
CA ALA A 49 -21.35 4.83 -9.71
C ALA A 49 -22.70 5.54 -9.94
N ALA A 50 -23.78 4.77 -10.09
CA ALA A 50 -25.13 5.30 -10.29
C ALA A 50 -25.56 6.25 -9.15
N ARG A 51 -25.24 5.94 -7.89
CA ARG A 51 -25.54 6.81 -6.73
C ARG A 51 -24.85 8.18 -6.79
N THR A 52 -23.75 8.28 -7.54
CA THR A 52 -22.96 9.52 -7.70
C THR A 52 -23.22 10.24 -9.03
N SER A 53 -24.19 9.78 -9.82
CA SER A 53 -24.47 10.33 -11.17
C SER A 53 -25.22 11.65 -11.16
N ARG A 54 -25.95 11.95 -10.08
CA ARG A 54 -26.79 13.16 -9.94
C ARG A 54 -25.92 14.41 -10.01
N LEU A 55 -26.13 15.24 -11.04
CA LEU A 55 -25.39 16.48 -11.26
C LEU A 55 -25.55 17.46 -10.09
N SER A 56 -26.72 17.51 -9.45
CA SER A 56 -26.98 18.37 -8.28
C SER A 56 -26.23 17.97 -7.00
N LEU A 57 -25.56 16.82 -6.99
CA LEU A 57 -24.70 16.39 -5.88
C LEU A 57 -23.21 16.46 -6.23
N ARG A 58 -22.87 16.84 -7.46
CA ARG A 58 -21.48 17.07 -7.88
C ARG A 58 -21.08 18.52 -7.61
N PRO A 59 -19.78 18.80 -7.37
CA PRO A 59 -18.69 17.83 -7.31
C PRO A 59 -18.64 17.06 -5.98
N TRP A 60 -18.07 15.88 -6.06
CA TRP A 60 -17.69 15.03 -4.93
C TRP A 60 -16.23 15.28 -4.56
N GLU A 61 -15.91 15.03 -3.30
CA GLU A 61 -14.56 15.02 -2.74
C GLU A 61 -14.35 13.72 -1.94
N MET A 62 -13.11 13.23 -1.88
CA MET A 62 -12.72 12.16 -0.95
C MET A 62 -12.25 12.80 0.35
N VAL A 63 -12.99 12.61 1.43
CA VAL A 63 -12.71 13.25 2.73
C VAL A 63 -11.80 12.43 3.63
N GLY A 64 -11.72 11.12 3.36
CA GLY A 64 -10.81 10.20 4.01
C GLY A 64 -10.85 8.83 3.34
N LEU A 65 -9.82 8.02 3.59
CA LEU A 65 -9.73 6.65 3.10
C LEU A 65 -8.85 5.77 4.00
N VAL A 66 -9.02 4.47 3.89
CA VAL A 66 -8.12 3.47 4.46
C VAL A 66 -7.31 2.88 3.32
N SER A 67 -5.98 2.83 3.46
CA SER A 67 -5.05 2.18 2.53
C SER A 67 -4.33 0.99 3.17
N GLY A 68 -3.55 0.25 2.39
CA GLY A 68 -2.71 -0.84 2.88
C GLY A 68 -3.29 -2.24 2.69
N PHE A 69 -4.45 -2.35 2.04
CA PHE A 69 -5.06 -3.65 1.76
C PHE A 69 -4.23 -4.46 0.74
N PRO A 70 -3.94 -5.75 1.00
CA PRO A 70 -3.17 -6.60 0.09
C PRO A 70 -3.94 -7.05 -1.16
N GLY A 71 -5.15 -6.53 -1.37
CA GLY A 71 -5.97 -6.79 -2.55
C GLY A 71 -7.44 -6.43 -2.34
N MET A 72 -8.22 -6.59 -3.41
CA MET A 72 -9.67 -6.28 -3.42
C MET A 72 -10.48 -7.15 -2.48
N VAL A 73 -10.29 -8.47 -2.52
CA VAL A 73 -10.98 -9.40 -1.60
C VAL A 73 -10.71 -9.02 -0.16
N ALA A 74 -9.48 -8.58 0.08
CA ALA A 74 -8.99 -8.18 1.36
C ALA A 74 -9.74 -6.94 1.86
N ALA A 75 -9.85 -5.91 1.03
CA ALA A 75 -10.60 -4.68 1.31
C ALA A 75 -12.11 -4.85 1.55
N LEU A 76 -12.67 -6.03 1.27
CA LEU A 76 -14.10 -6.33 1.41
C LEU A 76 -14.43 -7.26 2.60
N LYS A 77 -13.42 -7.70 3.38
CA LYS A 77 -13.59 -8.60 4.54
C LYS A 77 -13.70 -7.82 5.87
N PHE A 78 -13.97 -8.51 6.98
CA PHE A 78 -14.37 -7.89 8.25
C PHE A 78 -13.29 -7.84 9.34
N ASP A 79 -12.13 -8.51 9.19
CA ASP A 79 -11.08 -8.50 10.21
C ASP A 79 -9.73 -7.99 9.67
N PHE A 80 -9.18 -6.99 10.36
CA PHE A 80 -8.05 -6.18 9.93
C PHE A 80 -7.02 -5.90 11.02
N ARG A 81 -7.16 -6.47 12.22
CA ARG A 81 -6.37 -6.04 13.42
C ARG A 81 -4.86 -6.00 13.20
N ARG A 82 -4.32 -6.92 12.40
CA ARG A 82 -2.87 -7.02 12.12
C ARG A 82 -2.49 -6.63 10.70
N TRP A 83 -3.42 -6.02 9.96
CA TRP A 83 -3.12 -5.53 8.63
C TRP A 83 -2.42 -4.18 8.75
N PRO A 84 -1.42 -3.90 7.88
CA PRO A 84 -0.66 -2.65 7.89
C PRO A 84 -1.51 -1.54 7.27
N LEU A 85 -2.66 -1.26 7.87
CA LEU A 85 -3.59 -0.28 7.38
C LEU A 85 -3.16 1.11 7.79
N THR A 86 -3.47 2.07 6.93
CA THR A 86 -3.31 3.49 7.23
C THR A 86 -4.63 4.18 6.99
N LEU A 87 -5.11 4.92 7.98
CA LEU A 87 -6.29 5.77 7.90
C LEU A 87 -5.83 7.19 7.54
N HIS A 88 -6.32 7.70 6.42
CA HIS A 88 -5.99 9.01 5.86
C HIS A 88 -7.18 9.95 6.01
N PHE A 89 -6.94 11.16 6.50
CA PHE A 89 -7.92 12.24 6.52
C PHE A 89 -7.49 13.41 5.64
N PHE A 90 -8.40 13.87 4.79
CA PHE A 90 -8.18 14.98 3.86
C PHE A 90 -9.04 16.20 4.18
N ALA A 91 -10.01 16.06 5.09
CA ALA A 91 -10.89 17.14 5.53
C ALA A 91 -10.81 17.33 7.06
N LYS A 92 -10.53 18.58 7.49
CA LYS A 92 -10.32 18.92 8.91
C LYS A 92 -11.54 18.62 9.78
N ASP A 93 -12.74 18.89 9.27
CA ASP A 93 -14.00 18.65 9.98
C ASP A 93 -14.29 17.16 10.16
N VAL A 94 -13.97 16.34 9.17
CA VAL A 94 -14.10 14.87 9.26
C VAL A 94 -13.09 14.28 10.23
N HIS A 95 -11.85 14.75 10.22
CA HIS A 95 -10.85 14.36 11.22
C HIS A 95 -11.29 14.72 12.64
N LYS A 96 -11.81 15.95 12.85
CA LYS A 96 -12.36 16.37 14.14
C LYS A 96 -13.53 15.48 14.59
N ALA A 97 -14.44 15.13 13.70
CA ALA A 97 -15.55 14.23 14.00
C ALA A 97 -15.05 12.83 14.41
N TRP A 98 -14.03 12.31 13.71
CA TRP A 98 -13.40 11.04 14.08
C TRP A 98 -12.73 11.10 15.46
N VAL A 99 -11.95 12.13 15.75
CA VAL A 99 -11.32 12.32 17.07
C VAL A 99 -12.37 12.38 18.19
N SER A 100 -13.45 13.13 17.98
CA SER A 100 -14.52 13.22 18.97
C SER A 100 -15.22 11.87 19.18
N SER A 101 -15.42 11.09 18.13
CA SER A 101 -16.05 9.78 18.23
C SER A 101 -15.11 8.74 18.86
N SER A 102 -13.82 8.78 18.56
CA SER A 102 -12.84 7.83 19.08
C SER A 102 -12.57 8.04 20.57
N ALA A 103 -12.63 9.28 21.05
CA ALA A 103 -12.55 9.60 22.48
C ALA A 103 -13.68 8.97 23.32
N ASN A 104 -14.82 8.65 22.69
CA ASN A 104 -15.96 8.00 23.35
C ASN A 104 -15.92 6.46 23.24
N SER A 105 -14.93 5.89 22.56
CA SER A 105 -14.78 4.44 22.42
C SER A 105 -14.21 3.83 23.70
N THR A 106 -14.80 2.72 24.15
CA THR A 106 -14.28 1.93 25.29
C THR A 106 -13.11 1.03 24.89
N GLU A 107 -13.00 0.69 23.61
CA GLU A 107 -11.92 -0.13 23.07
C GLU A 107 -10.82 0.76 22.48
N PRO A 108 -9.54 0.58 22.88
CA PRO A 108 -8.44 1.33 22.31
C PRO A 108 -8.23 0.96 20.84
N LEU A 109 -7.85 1.96 20.04
CA LEU A 109 -7.40 1.72 18.66
C LEU A 109 -6.14 0.85 18.72
N GLY A 110 -6.11 -0.21 17.91
CA GLY A 110 -4.93 -1.08 17.83
C GLY A 110 -3.69 -0.29 17.43
N ASN A 111 -2.59 -0.52 18.13
CA ASN A 111 -1.30 0.20 17.95
C ASN A 111 -0.69 0.05 16.53
N THR A 112 -1.29 -0.80 15.69
CA THR A 112 -0.87 -1.11 14.32
C THR A 112 -1.50 -0.19 13.27
N LEU A 113 -2.58 0.51 13.59
CA LEU A 113 -3.25 1.42 12.65
C LEU A 113 -2.54 2.77 12.62
N ASN A 114 -1.89 3.08 11.50
CA ASN A 114 -1.31 4.41 11.30
C ASN A 114 -2.41 5.41 10.91
N ILE A 115 -2.40 6.60 11.50
CA ILE A 115 -3.37 7.67 11.22
C ILE A 115 -2.59 8.87 10.70
N VAL A 116 -2.93 9.31 9.48
CA VAL A 116 -2.26 10.42 8.81
C VAL A 116 -3.27 11.44 8.30
N THR A 117 -2.85 12.70 8.29
CA THR A 117 -3.66 13.83 7.82
C THR A 117 -2.93 14.55 6.71
N ASP A 118 -3.64 14.90 5.64
CA ASP A 118 -3.14 15.76 4.58
C ASP A 118 -4.28 16.68 4.10
N PHE A 119 -4.38 17.84 4.73
CA PHE A 119 -5.48 18.79 4.52
C PHE A 119 -5.22 19.75 3.33
N GLY A 120 -4.12 19.56 2.60
CA GLY A 120 -3.69 20.48 1.56
C GLY A 120 -3.11 21.80 2.09
N PRO A 121 -2.60 22.64 1.18
CA PRO A 121 -2.00 23.94 1.53
C PRO A 121 -3.05 24.92 2.07
N ASP A 122 -2.59 25.85 2.91
CA ASP A 122 -3.42 26.97 3.37
C ASP A 122 -3.81 27.83 2.15
N PRO A 123 -5.09 28.21 1.97
CA PRO A 123 -5.51 29.14 0.91
C PRO A 123 -4.70 30.44 0.87
N ALA A 124 -4.09 30.86 2.00
CA ALA A 124 -3.22 32.03 2.10
C ALA A 124 -1.76 31.78 1.66
N ALA A 125 -1.35 30.53 1.47
CA ALA A 125 0.00 30.16 1.03
C ALA A 125 0.02 29.99 -0.50
N SER A 126 0.65 30.92 -1.21
CA SER A 126 1.00 30.73 -2.62
C SER A 126 2.03 29.61 -2.75
N SER A 127 1.59 28.44 -3.19
CA SER A 127 2.47 27.33 -3.52
C SER A 127 1.90 26.60 -4.72
N ASP A 128 2.44 26.94 -5.89
CA ASP A 128 2.31 26.11 -7.08
C ASP A 128 2.91 24.69 -6.81
N ASP A 129 2.31 23.69 -7.45
CA ASP A 129 2.83 22.35 -7.75
C ASP A 129 2.99 21.25 -6.67
N VAL A 130 2.66 21.44 -5.39
CA VAL A 130 2.70 20.32 -4.42
C VAL A 130 1.39 19.52 -4.45
N ALA A 131 1.46 18.28 -4.92
CA ALA A 131 0.33 17.34 -4.85
C ALA A 131 -0.02 17.03 -3.40
N TRP A 132 -1.32 17.04 -3.07
CA TRP A 132 -1.84 16.79 -1.72
C TRP A 132 -3.04 15.84 -1.75
N GLY A 133 -3.44 15.38 -0.56
CA GLY A 133 -4.55 14.48 -0.33
C GLY A 133 -4.43 13.21 -1.16
N ILE A 134 -5.49 12.87 -1.91
CA ILE A 134 -5.49 11.68 -2.76
C ILE A 134 -4.49 11.73 -3.92
N HIS A 135 -4.00 12.92 -4.28
CA HIS A 135 -3.07 13.14 -5.38
C HIS A 135 -1.61 12.95 -4.96
N ALA A 136 -1.31 13.01 -3.65
CA ALA A 136 0.00 12.70 -3.09
C ALA A 136 0.24 11.19 -2.89
N LEU A 137 -0.82 10.37 -2.94
CA LEU A 137 -0.71 8.93 -2.70
C LEU A 137 0.05 8.22 -3.83
N PRO A 138 1.02 7.35 -3.52
CA PRO A 138 1.71 6.55 -4.53
C PRO A 138 0.75 5.49 -5.09
N VAL A 139 0.24 5.72 -6.30
CA VAL A 139 -0.72 4.82 -6.98
C VAL A 139 -0.04 3.68 -7.76
N ASP A 140 1.28 3.67 -7.80
CA ASP A 140 2.12 2.67 -8.48
C ASP A 140 3.34 2.30 -7.60
N TYR A 141 4.21 1.43 -8.12
CA TYR A 141 5.37 0.92 -7.38
C TYR A 141 6.62 1.83 -7.50
N THR A 142 6.48 3.07 -7.96
CA THR A 142 7.64 3.96 -8.20
C THR A 142 8.49 4.15 -6.95
N ASN A 143 7.86 4.25 -5.77
CA ASN A 143 8.56 4.37 -4.49
C ASN A 143 9.36 3.12 -4.08
N MET A 144 9.04 1.95 -4.64
CA MET A 144 9.74 0.70 -4.37
C MET A 144 10.72 0.33 -5.49
N LYS A 145 10.90 1.19 -6.50
CA LYS A 145 11.66 0.87 -7.71
C LYS A 145 13.08 0.38 -7.40
N ALA A 146 13.82 1.09 -6.53
CA ALA A 146 15.18 0.71 -6.16
C ALA A 146 15.26 -0.68 -5.50
N TYR A 147 14.30 -1.00 -4.64
CA TYR A 147 14.22 -2.31 -4.00
C TYR A 147 13.87 -3.41 -5.01
N ILE A 148 12.91 -3.16 -5.91
CA ILE A 148 12.52 -4.10 -6.98
C ILE A 148 13.68 -4.33 -7.95
N ASP A 149 14.40 -3.27 -8.35
CA ASP A 149 15.60 -3.35 -9.20
C ASP A 149 16.66 -4.26 -8.55
N LYS A 150 16.94 -4.04 -7.27
CA LYS A 150 17.90 -4.86 -6.51
C LYS A 150 17.48 -6.33 -6.46
N ALA A 151 16.23 -6.60 -6.10
CA ALA A 151 15.75 -7.99 -5.99
C ALA A 151 15.74 -8.71 -7.35
N GLN A 152 15.36 -8.01 -8.43
CA GLN A 152 15.48 -8.53 -9.78
C GLN A 152 16.93 -8.82 -10.16
N SER A 153 17.86 -7.91 -9.85
CA SER A 153 19.29 -8.13 -10.10
C SER A 153 19.80 -9.38 -9.38
N ILE A 154 19.48 -9.55 -8.10
CA ILE A 154 19.88 -10.75 -7.32
C ILE A 154 19.39 -12.02 -8.00
N THR A 155 18.11 -12.10 -8.35
CA THR A 155 17.54 -13.32 -8.96
C THR A 155 17.99 -13.56 -10.41
N THR A 156 18.22 -12.50 -11.19
CA THR A 156 18.63 -12.61 -12.60
C THR A 156 20.07 -13.11 -12.74
N PHE A 157 20.92 -12.77 -11.76
CA PHE A 157 22.33 -13.16 -11.72
C PHE A 157 22.60 -14.30 -10.73
N GLU A 158 21.55 -14.98 -10.26
CA GLU A 158 21.61 -16.14 -9.37
C GLU A 158 22.46 -15.89 -8.10
N ARG A 159 22.32 -14.69 -7.50
CA ARG A 159 23.05 -14.26 -6.30
C ARG A 159 22.28 -14.50 -5.00
N GLU A 160 21.28 -15.38 -4.98
CA GLU A 160 20.49 -15.67 -3.77
C GLU A 160 21.35 -16.23 -2.64
N GLY A 161 22.34 -17.05 -2.97
CA GLY A 161 23.31 -17.60 -2.01
C GLY A 161 22.65 -18.50 -0.96
N ASN A 162 22.93 -18.22 0.31
CA ASN A 162 22.41 -19.00 1.44
C ASN A 162 21.38 -18.19 2.22
N CYS A 163 20.39 -18.87 2.78
CA CYS A 163 19.36 -18.26 3.62
C CYS A 163 20.00 -17.52 4.81
N VAL A 164 19.71 -16.23 4.96
CA VAL A 164 20.24 -15.43 6.08
C VAL A 164 19.84 -15.94 7.47
N VAL A 165 18.80 -16.79 7.56
CA VAL A 165 18.31 -17.38 8.81
C VAL A 165 18.88 -18.79 9.03
N CYS A 166 18.49 -19.79 8.21
CA CYS A 166 18.90 -21.19 8.42
C CYS A 166 20.27 -21.55 7.85
N LYS A 167 20.89 -20.65 7.08
CA LYS A 167 22.21 -20.82 6.44
C LYS A 167 22.29 -21.90 5.35
N GLU A 168 21.18 -22.58 5.04
CA GLU A 168 21.08 -23.52 3.92
C GLU A 168 21.09 -22.79 2.57
N ALA A 169 21.53 -23.47 1.51
CA ALA A 169 21.54 -22.95 0.15
C ALA A 169 20.11 -22.62 -0.32
N LEU A 170 19.98 -21.59 -1.16
CA LEU A 170 18.74 -21.17 -1.80
C LEU A 170 18.80 -21.51 -3.30
N PRO A 171 18.28 -22.67 -3.73
CA PRO A 171 18.35 -23.06 -5.13
C PRO A 171 17.53 -22.10 -6.01
N HIS A 172 18.13 -21.63 -7.09
CA HIS A 172 17.47 -20.69 -8.00
C HIS A 172 16.15 -21.27 -8.55
N GLY A 173 15.10 -20.44 -8.58
CA GLY A 173 13.77 -20.80 -9.09
C GLY A 173 13.00 -21.84 -8.25
N GLN A 174 13.50 -22.26 -7.09
CA GLN A 174 12.84 -23.25 -6.23
C GLN A 174 12.38 -22.63 -4.92
N GLY A 175 11.06 -22.61 -4.70
CA GLY A 175 10.47 -22.08 -3.47
C GLY A 175 10.33 -20.55 -3.49
N LEU A 176 9.91 -19.99 -2.36
CA LEU A 176 9.68 -18.55 -2.19
C LEU A 176 10.81 -17.94 -1.38
N HIS A 177 11.65 -17.15 -2.04
CA HIS A 177 12.79 -16.48 -1.45
C HIS A 177 12.51 -14.98 -1.33
N ALA A 178 12.48 -14.45 -0.11
CA ALA A 178 12.26 -13.03 0.12
C ALA A 178 13.59 -12.29 0.31
N VAL A 179 13.70 -11.11 -0.29
CA VAL A 179 14.90 -10.26 -0.27
C VAL A 179 14.73 -9.16 0.78
N CYS A 180 15.78 -8.81 1.51
CA CYS A 180 15.78 -7.69 2.45
C CYS A 180 15.44 -6.36 1.73
N PRO A 181 14.57 -5.49 2.27
CA PRO A 181 14.22 -4.22 1.63
C PRO A 181 15.31 -3.13 1.74
N ASN A 182 16.23 -3.23 2.70
CA ASN A 182 17.25 -2.20 2.94
C ASN A 182 18.23 -2.06 1.76
N GLU A 183 18.50 -0.82 1.31
CA GLU A 183 19.13 -0.51 0.01
C GLU A 183 20.44 -1.28 -0.26
N SER A 184 21.38 -1.29 0.70
CA SER A 184 22.70 -1.92 0.51
C SER A 184 22.76 -3.39 0.94
N CYS A 185 21.64 -3.99 1.33
CA CYS A 185 21.60 -5.38 1.80
C CYS A 185 21.05 -6.31 0.73
N GLU A 186 21.85 -7.30 0.31
CA GLU A 186 21.43 -8.39 -0.58
C GLU A 186 20.96 -9.64 0.20
N GLY A 187 20.57 -9.51 1.47
CA GLY A 187 20.17 -10.66 2.28
C GLY A 187 18.90 -11.33 1.76
N VAL A 188 19.00 -12.62 1.42
CA VAL A 188 17.90 -13.45 0.93
C VAL A 188 17.60 -14.57 1.92
N GLY A 189 16.33 -14.98 2.01
CA GLY A 189 15.97 -16.14 2.82
C GLY A 189 14.65 -16.77 2.40
N HIS A 190 14.45 -18.01 2.81
CA HIS A 190 13.16 -18.68 2.69
C HIS A 190 12.06 -17.83 3.35
N LEU A 191 10.91 -17.69 2.68
CA LEU A 191 9.75 -16.98 3.21
C LEU A 191 9.36 -17.47 4.61
N ALA A 192 9.35 -18.79 4.81
CA ALA A 192 9.03 -19.40 6.10
C ALA A 192 10.05 -19.08 7.19
N CYS A 193 11.34 -18.98 6.85
CA CYS A 193 12.39 -18.61 7.80
C CYS A 193 12.30 -17.13 8.19
N TRP A 194 12.01 -16.23 7.25
CA TRP A 194 11.76 -14.83 7.55
C TRP A 194 10.55 -14.65 8.48
N SER A 195 9.45 -15.34 8.20
CA SER A 195 8.26 -15.29 9.06
C SER A 195 8.58 -15.72 10.49
N ARG A 196 9.18 -16.91 10.66
CA ARG A 196 9.58 -17.43 11.98
C ARG A 196 10.54 -16.49 12.73
N HIS A 197 11.51 -15.92 12.03
CA HIS A 197 12.47 -14.98 12.61
C HIS A 197 11.78 -13.71 13.14
N MET A 198 10.88 -13.12 12.35
CA MET A 198 10.18 -11.89 12.74
C MET A 198 9.11 -12.11 13.82
N LEU A 199 8.60 -13.33 13.95
CA LEU A 199 7.64 -13.72 15.00
C LEU A 199 8.31 -14.24 16.28
N HIS A 200 9.63 -14.42 16.30
CA HIS A 200 10.33 -15.07 17.43
C HIS A 200 10.08 -14.39 18.79
N ASN A 201 9.83 -13.08 18.79
CA ASN A 201 9.61 -12.30 20.01
C ASN A 201 8.13 -11.97 20.27
N GLU A 202 7.20 -12.53 19.49
CA GLU A 202 5.76 -12.37 19.75
C GLU A 202 5.35 -13.34 20.88
N GLU A 203 4.77 -12.79 21.95
CA GLU A 203 4.28 -13.59 23.09
C GLU A 203 3.05 -14.42 22.72
N ASP A 204 2.29 -13.97 21.71
CA ASP A 204 1.10 -14.63 21.22
C ASP A 204 1.44 -15.67 20.14
N ARG A 205 1.29 -16.95 20.52
CA ARG A 205 1.60 -18.11 19.67
C ARG A 205 0.56 -18.36 18.56
N GLU A 206 -0.57 -17.68 18.58
CA GLU A 206 -1.59 -17.76 17.52
C GLU A 206 -1.28 -16.84 16.33
N VAL A 207 -0.27 -15.99 16.47
CA VAL A 207 0.14 -15.04 15.45
C VAL A 207 0.89 -15.73 14.31
N VAL A 208 0.34 -15.61 13.09
CA VAL A 208 0.92 -16.23 11.88
C VAL A 208 1.59 -15.23 10.93
N VAL A 209 1.20 -13.95 10.96
CA VAL A 209 1.64 -12.94 9.98
C VAL A 209 2.58 -11.93 10.64
N PRO A 210 3.85 -11.82 10.25
CA PRO A 210 4.71 -10.76 10.78
C PRO A 210 4.22 -9.36 10.41
N ILE A 211 4.50 -8.37 11.25
CA ILE A 211 4.25 -6.95 10.94
C ILE A 211 5.57 -6.26 10.59
N GLN A 212 6.53 -6.32 11.51
CA GLN A 212 7.84 -5.73 11.37
C GLN A 212 8.91 -6.58 12.08
N GLY A 213 10.18 -6.31 11.79
CA GLY A 213 11.31 -7.01 12.39
C GLY A 213 12.63 -6.43 11.94
N HIS A 214 13.72 -7.15 12.19
CA HIS A 214 15.09 -6.74 11.82
C HIS A 214 15.76 -7.78 10.93
N CYS A 215 16.53 -7.31 9.95
CA CYS A 215 17.32 -8.16 9.09
C CYS A 215 18.42 -8.89 9.88
N PRO A 216 18.54 -10.24 9.80
CA PRO A 216 19.65 -10.96 10.42
C PRO A 216 21.03 -10.59 9.85
N GLN A 217 21.09 -10.04 8.63
CA GLN A 217 22.34 -9.71 7.95
C GLN A 217 22.79 -8.27 8.19
N CYS A 218 21.90 -7.28 7.97
CA CYS A 218 22.27 -5.87 8.11
C CYS A 218 21.77 -5.20 9.40
N GLY A 219 20.95 -5.89 10.21
CA GLY A 219 20.33 -5.32 11.41
C GLY A 219 19.24 -4.27 11.13
N GLY A 220 19.07 -3.83 9.88
CA GLY A 220 18.08 -2.80 9.52
C GLY A 220 16.64 -3.24 9.76
N GLN A 221 15.77 -2.29 10.09
CA GLN A 221 14.34 -2.51 10.27
C GLN A 221 13.70 -2.94 8.94
N ILE A 222 12.68 -3.78 9.04
CA ILE A 222 11.98 -4.39 7.91
C ILE A 222 10.48 -4.33 8.21
N GLN A 223 9.70 -3.91 7.22
CA GLN A 223 8.25 -4.05 7.20
C GLN A 223 7.88 -5.28 6.36
N TRP A 224 7.12 -6.21 6.94
CA TRP A 224 6.73 -7.47 6.27
C TRP A 224 5.99 -7.22 4.95
N VAL A 225 5.13 -6.19 4.95
CA VAL A 225 4.32 -5.82 3.78
C VAL A 225 5.16 -5.44 2.57
N ASP A 226 6.31 -4.79 2.76
CA ASP A 226 7.16 -4.37 1.65
C ASP A 226 7.86 -5.59 1.03
N MET A 227 8.32 -6.51 1.87
CA MET A 227 8.86 -7.80 1.39
C MET A 227 7.80 -8.59 0.61
N MET A 228 6.57 -8.64 1.11
CA MET A 228 5.51 -9.40 0.43
C MET A 228 5.07 -8.72 -0.87
N LYS A 229 5.08 -7.39 -0.94
CA LYS A 229 4.83 -6.65 -2.18
C LYS A 229 5.87 -6.99 -3.24
N GLU A 230 7.16 -6.85 -2.91
CA GLU A 230 8.26 -7.22 -3.83
C GLU A 230 8.18 -8.68 -4.27
N LEU A 231 8.11 -9.61 -3.30
CA LEU A 231 8.03 -11.03 -3.60
C LEU A 231 6.84 -11.34 -4.50
N SER A 232 5.65 -10.81 -4.18
CA SER A 232 4.47 -11.03 -5.00
C SER A 232 4.61 -10.47 -6.43
N LEU A 233 5.29 -9.32 -6.58
CA LEU A 233 5.59 -8.72 -7.87
C LEU A 233 6.55 -9.56 -8.67
N ARG A 234 7.63 -10.04 -8.06
CA ARG A 234 8.62 -10.86 -8.76
C ARG A 234 8.03 -12.20 -9.23
N GLU A 235 7.20 -12.82 -8.39
CA GLU A 235 6.60 -14.13 -8.71
C GLU A 235 5.40 -14.03 -9.67
N ARG A 236 4.64 -12.92 -9.66
CA ARG A 236 3.33 -12.84 -10.35
C ARG A 236 3.10 -11.56 -11.16
N GLY A 237 4.00 -10.60 -11.10
CA GLY A 237 3.85 -9.24 -11.63
C GLY A 237 4.85 -8.87 -12.71
N ALA A 238 5.25 -9.83 -13.55
CA ALA A 238 6.28 -9.61 -14.58
C ALA A 238 5.98 -8.41 -15.50
N LYS A 239 4.70 -8.21 -15.86
CA LYS A 239 4.26 -7.07 -16.69
C LYS A 239 4.38 -5.74 -15.94
N GLU A 240 4.01 -5.72 -14.67
CA GLU A 240 4.13 -4.56 -13.79
C GLU A 240 5.60 -4.16 -13.60
N ILE A 241 6.49 -5.13 -13.42
CA ILE A 241 7.92 -4.84 -13.30
C ILE A 241 8.49 -4.35 -14.64
N GLU A 242 8.17 -5.00 -15.77
CA GLU A 242 8.60 -4.53 -17.08
C GLU A 242 8.15 -3.07 -17.34
N ALA A 243 6.92 -2.73 -16.96
CA ALA A 243 6.41 -1.35 -17.06
C ALA A 243 7.16 -0.37 -16.15
N LEU A 244 7.53 -0.80 -14.93
CA LEU A 244 8.24 0.02 -13.95
C LEU A 244 9.70 0.29 -14.35
N LEU A 245 10.37 -0.70 -14.95
CA LEU A 245 11.80 -0.65 -15.26
C LEU A 245 12.10 -0.13 -16.67
N LYS A 246 11.08 0.01 -17.53
CA LYS A 246 11.21 0.68 -18.83
C LYS A 246 11.74 2.11 -18.65
N VAL A 247 12.95 2.36 -19.14
CA VAL A 247 13.49 3.72 -19.29
C VAL A 247 12.61 4.47 -20.27
N LYS A 248 11.91 5.52 -19.82
CA LYS A 248 11.17 6.42 -20.72
C LYS A 248 12.18 7.08 -21.67
N LYS A 249 12.25 6.63 -22.92
CA LYS A 249 12.98 7.34 -23.98
C LYS A 249 12.40 8.75 -24.09
N ARG A 250 13.19 9.77 -23.76
CA ARG A 250 12.83 11.17 -24.03
C ARG A 250 12.60 11.29 -25.53
N ARG A 251 11.39 11.66 -25.95
CA ARG A 251 11.14 12.12 -27.31
C ARG A 251 11.90 13.43 -27.49
N THR A 252 13.05 13.38 -28.15
CA THR A 252 13.70 14.57 -28.68
C THR A 252 12.71 15.17 -29.69
N LYS A 253 12.15 16.35 -29.38
CA LYS A 253 11.46 17.16 -30.39
C LYS A 253 12.55 17.64 -31.35
N THR A 254 12.67 16.98 -32.50
CA THR A 254 13.20 17.58 -33.73
C THR A 254 12.10 18.39 -34.38
#